data_AF-A0A6L7MVX1-F1
#
_entry.id   AF-A0A6L7MVX1-F1
#
_cell.length_a   1.000
_cell.length_b   1.000
_cell.length_c   1.000
_cell.angle_alpha   90.00
_cell.angle_beta   90.00
_cell.angle_gamma   90.00
#
_symmetry.space_group_name_H-M   'P 1'
#
loop_
_entity.id
_entity.type
_entity.pdbx_description
1 polymer ?
#
loop_
_entity_poly.entity_id
_entity_poly.type
_entity_poly.pdbx_seq_one_letter_code
_entity_poly.pdbx_strand_id
1 'polypeptide(L)'
;MAEGGLSAGGDILPFVLFALVVAAVLVATLVASWFIGAKARHRGAKDIPYESGIVPVGDAEDMRLSIEFYLIAVFFVIFDLETIFIIAWAVAFHDVGLAGYIGASIFIVLLLAVLFYEYRTGALDWGLKRRAPKPGRYARTEAPEAS
;
A
#
# COMPACT_ATOMS: atom_id res chain seq x y z
N MET A 1 18.33 9.40 -46.96
CA MET A 1 18.78 8.03 -46.63
C MET A 1 17.97 7.62 -45.43
N ALA A 2 16.85 6.95 -45.69
CA ALA A 2 15.89 6.51 -44.70
C ALA A 2 16.18 5.04 -44.40
N GLU A 3 16.85 4.75 -43.29
CA GLU A 3 17.12 3.39 -42.83
C GLU A 3 17.14 3.42 -41.30
N GLY A 4 16.37 2.53 -40.66
CA GLY A 4 16.39 2.34 -39.21
C GLY A 4 15.10 2.73 -38.49
N GLY A 5 13.93 2.39 -39.04
CA GLY A 5 12.72 2.26 -38.22
C GLY A 5 13.01 1.28 -37.10
N LEU A 6 12.95 1.74 -35.85
CA LEU A 6 13.16 0.93 -34.66
C LEU A 6 12.28 -0.32 -34.76
N SER A 7 12.90 -1.49 -34.87
CA SER A 7 12.26 -2.72 -34.42
C SER A 7 12.13 -2.57 -32.90
N ALA A 8 11.06 -1.91 -32.45
CA ALA A 8 10.79 -1.66 -31.04
C ALA A 8 10.83 -2.94 -30.19
N GLY A 9 10.68 -4.12 -30.84
CA GLY A 9 10.83 -5.42 -30.22
C GLY A 9 12.26 -5.82 -29.86
N GLY A 10 13.30 -5.22 -30.43
CA GLY A 10 14.72 -5.55 -30.15
C GLY A 10 15.28 -4.83 -28.92
N ASP A 11 14.90 -3.57 -28.71
CA ASP A 11 15.46 -2.72 -27.65
C ASP A 11 14.83 -2.99 -26.27
N ILE A 12 13.56 -3.42 -26.24
CA ILE A 12 12.88 -3.84 -25.00
C ILE A 12 13.16 -5.32 -24.65
N LEU A 13 13.63 -6.10 -25.63
CA LEU A 13 13.93 -7.52 -25.48
C LEU A 13 14.84 -7.84 -24.27
N PRO A 14 15.96 -7.13 -24.04
CA PRO A 14 16.81 -7.41 -22.87
C PRO A 14 16.08 -7.18 -21.55
N PHE A 15 15.22 -6.16 -21.46
CA PHE A 15 14.45 -5.88 -20.24
C PHE A 15 13.38 -6.94 -19.98
N VAL A 16 12.67 -7.35 -21.03
CA VAL A 16 11.65 -8.41 -20.95
C VAL A 16 12.30 -9.75 -20.58
N LEU A 17 13.42 -10.08 -21.20
CA LEU A 17 14.18 -11.29 -20.89
C LEU A 17 14.68 -11.28 -19.45
N PHE A 18 15.21 -10.15 -18.98
CA PHE A 18 15.65 -9.99 -17.59
C PHE A 18 14.49 -10.20 -16.61
N ALA A 19 13.35 -9.55 -16.83
CA ALA A 19 12.17 -9.71 -15.98
C ALA A 19 11.69 -11.17 -15.96
N LEU A 20 11.70 -11.85 -17.11
CA LEU A 20 11.33 -13.26 -17.23
C LEU A 20 12.31 -14.15 -16.45
N VAL A 21 13.61 -13.93 -16.58
CA VAL A 21 14.63 -14.69 -15.83
C VAL A 21 14.45 -14.49 -14.33
N VAL A 22 14.22 -13.26 -13.86
CA VAL A 22 13.96 -12.99 -12.43
C VAL A 22 12.70 -13.73 -11.97
N ALA A 23 11.60 -13.64 -12.72
CA ALA A 23 10.38 -14.37 -12.40
C ALA A 23 10.60 -15.89 -12.40
N ALA A 24 11.35 -16.42 -13.36
CA ALA A 24 11.67 -17.84 -13.44
C ALA A 24 12.51 -18.31 -12.25
N VAL A 25 13.49 -17.52 -11.80
CA VAL A 25 14.27 -17.83 -10.59
C VAL A 25 13.39 -17.79 -9.33
N LEU A 26 12.48 -16.82 -9.20
CA LEU A 26 11.53 -16.77 -8.08
C LEU A 26 10.62 -18.00 -8.07
N VAL A 27 10.07 -18.38 -9.22
CA VAL A 27 9.23 -19.59 -9.33
C VAL A 27 10.06 -20.84 -9.04
N ALA A 28 11.26 -20.95 -9.61
CA ALA A 28 12.14 -22.10 -9.41
C ALA A 28 12.53 -22.28 -7.94
N THR A 29 12.83 -21.19 -7.24
CA THR A 29 13.16 -21.22 -5.80
C THR A 29 11.94 -21.59 -4.95
N LEU A 30 10.74 -21.08 -5.26
CA LEU A 30 9.50 -21.51 -4.60
C LEU A 30 9.20 -23.00 -4.83
N VAL A 31 9.35 -23.48 -6.06
CA VAL A 31 9.15 -24.89 -6.42
C VAL A 31 10.20 -25.78 -5.76
N ALA A 32 11.47 -25.41 -5.80
CA ALA A 32 12.53 -26.12 -5.12
C ALA A 32 12.30 -26.17 -3.61
N SER A 33 11.88 -25.05 -3.00
CA SER A 33 11.49 -24.99 -1.59
C SER A 33 10.31 -25.91 -1.28
N TRP A 34 9.33 -26.01 -2.17
CA TRP A 34 8.20 -26.93 -2.01
C TRP A 34 8.60 -28.41 -2.12
N PHE A 35 9.56 -28.76 -2.98
CA PHE A 35 10.06 -30.13 -3.14
C PHE A 35 11.03 -30.55 -2.03
N ILE A 36 11.95 -29.65 -1.64
CA ILE A 36 12.98 -29.89 -0.62
C ILE A 36 12.39 -29.76 0.79
N GLY A 37 11.45 -28.84 0.97
CA GLY A 37 10.73 -28.64 2.21
C GLY A 37 10.08 -29.94 2.63
N ALA A 38 10.55 -30.50 3.74
CA ALA A 38 9.90 -31.66 4.35
C ALA A 38 8.42 -31.30 4.47
N LYS A 39 7.55 -32.06 3.80
CA LYS A 39 6.08 -31.97 3.91
C LYS A 39 5.74 -32.21 5.37
N ALA A 40 5.89 -31.17 6.20
CA ALA A 40 5.54 -31.21 7.60
C ALA A 40 4.06 -31.51 7.57
N ARG A 41 3.70 -32.69 8.04
CA ARG A 41 2.32 -33.16 8.08
C ARG A 41 1.55 -32.15 8.93
N HIS A 42 0.93 -31.19 8.27
CA HIS A 42 0.04 -30.17 8.78
C HIS A 42 -1.05 -30.87 9.59
N ARG A 43 -0.83 -30.98 10.90
CA ARG A 43 -1.72 -31.62 11.86
C ARG A 43 -1.64 -30.86 13.17
N GLY A 44 -2.70 -30.14 13.48
CA GLY A 44 -2.96 -29.54 14.79
C GLY A 44 -2.33 -28.16 14.96
N ALA A 45 -1.57 -27.97 16.04
CA ALA A 45 -1.13 -26.67 16.53
C ALA A 45 -0.17 -25.88 15.60
N LYS A 46 0.27 -26.47 14.48
CA LYS A 46 1.13 -25.80 13.48
C LYS A 46 0.34 -25.01 12.43
N ASP A 47 -0.96 -25.27 12.31
CA ASP A 47 -1.84 -24.63 11.31
C ASP A 47 -2.77 -23.58 11.94
N ILE A 48 -2.68 -23.37 13.25
CA ILE A 48 -3.45 -22.34 13.95
C ILE A 48 -2.65 -21.03 13.98
N PRO A 49 -3.27 -19.87 13.68
CA PRO A 49 -2.62 -18.57 13.81
C PRO A 49 -2.20 -18.29 15.26
N TYR A 50 -0.97 -17.78 15.42
CA TYR A 50 -0.23 -17.32 16.61
C TYR A 50 -0.64 -17.82 18.03
N GLU A 51 0.38 -18.28 18.76
CA GLU A 51 0.41 -18.98 20.06
C GLU A 51 -0.17 -18.23 21.28
N SER A 52 -0.81 -17.08 21.11
CA SER A 52 -1.25 -16.23 22.25
C SER A 52 -2.48 -16.75 23.01
N GLY A 53 -3.02 -17.93 22.68
CA GLY A 53 -4.21 -18.51 23.33
C GLY A 53 -5.52 -17.75 23.09
N ILE A 54 -5.46 -16.66 22.33
CA ILE A 54 -6.64 -15.91 21.86
C ILE A 54 -7.02 -16.50 20.52
N VAL A 55 -8.09 -17.29 20.53
CA VAL A 55 -8.77 -17.70 19.31
C VAL A 55 -9.26 -16.40 18.65
N PRO A 56 -8.95 -16.13 17.38
CA PRO A 56 -9.50 -14.97 16.69
C PRO A 56 -11.03 -15.08 16.76
N VAL A 57 -11.65 -14.15 17.49
CA VAL A 57 -13.09 -14.07 17.68
C VAL A 57 -13.63 -12.94 16.80
N GLY A 58 -14.54 -13.28 15.90
CA GLY A 58 -15.16 -12.37 14.95
C GLY A 58 -14.72 -12.64 13.51
N ASP A 59 -15.67 -12.52 12.59
CA ASP A 59 -15.36 -12.51 11.16
C ASP A 59 -14.52 -11.27 10.84
N ALA A 60 -13.61 -11.37 9.86
CA ALA A 60 -12.77 -10.25 9.41
C ALA A 60 -13.59 -9.00 9.02
N GLU A 61 -14.91 -9.15 8.79
CA GLU A 61 -15.88 -8.11 8.51
C GLU A 61 -16.20 -7.20 9.71
N ASP A 62 -16.06 -7.68 10.95
CA ASP A 62 -16.30 -6.89 12.17
C ASP A 62 -15.08 -6.04 12.58
N MET A 63 -13.92 -6.29 11.97
CA MET A 63 -12.75 -5.40 12.09
C MET A 63 -12.97 -4.16 11.24
N ARG A 64 -13.64 -3.17 11.84
CA ARG A 64 -13.77 -1.82 11.27
C ARG A 64 -12.39 -1.18 11.19
N LEU A 65 -11.73 -1.36 10.04
CA LEU A 65 -10.54 -0.60 9.68
C LEU A 65 -10.85 0.89 9.78
N SER A 66 -9.92 1.63 10.35
CA SER A 66 -10.12 3.04 10.62
C SER A 66 -10.12 3.82 9.30
N ILE A 67 -10.97 4.86 9.20
CA ILE A 67 -11.12 5.66 7.97
C ILE A 67 -9.80 6.35 7.58
N GLU A 68 -8.93 6.58 8.54
CA GLU A 68 -7.62 7.18 8.39
C GLU A 68 -6.76 6.41 7.36
N PHE A 69 -6.83 5.07 7.30
CA PHE A 69 -6.11 4.30 6.29
C PHE A 69 -6.59 4.57 4.86
N TYR A 70 -7.90 4.76 4.68
CA TYR A 70 -8.47 5.10 3.38
C TYR A 70 -8.06 6.51 2.94
N LEU A 71 -8.06 7.48 3.84
CA LEU A 71 -7.61 8.85 3.54
C LEU A 71 -6.16 8.88 3.07
N ILE A 72 -5.26 8.13 3.74
CA ILE A 72 -3.86 8.00 3.33
C ILE A 72 -3.74 7.37 1.92
N ALA A 73 -4.54 6.34 1.62
CA ALA A 73 -4.52 5.69 0.31
C ALA A 73 -4.99 6.61 -0.82
N VAL A 74 -6.10 7.34 -0.62
CA VAL A 74 -6.61 8.31 -1.60
C VAL A 74 -5.61 9.46 -1.79
N PHE A 75 -5.04 9.96 -0.70
CA PHE A 75 -4.01 11.00 -0.74
C PHE A 75 -2.78 10.53 -1.54
N PHE A 76 -2.33 9.29 -1.35
CA PHE A 76 -1.23 8.72 -2.15
C PHE A 76 -1.53 8.71 -3.64
N VAL A 77 -2.74 8.30 -4.04
CA VAL A 77 -3.15 8.29 -5.46
C VAL A 77 -3.17 9.70 -6.05
N ILE A 78 -3.69 10.68 -5.32
CA ILE A 78 -3.73 12.08 -5.78
C ILE A 78 -2.31 12.63 -5.92
N PHE A 79 -1.45 12.44 -4.92
CA PHE A 79 -0.07 12.91 -4.96
C PHE A 79 0.77 12.23 -6.06
N ASP A 80 0.54 10.93 -6.31
CA ASP A 80 1.18 10.20 -7.41
C ASP A 80 0.75 10.76 -8.78
N LEU A 81 -0.55 11.07 -8.92
CA LEU A 81 -1.09 11.74 -10.11
C LEU A 81 -0.49 13.14 -10.28
N GLU A 82 -0.34 13.92 -9.22
CA GLU A 82 0.29 15.25 -9.31
C GLU A 82 1.77 15.16 -9.73
N THR A 83 2.47 14.14 -9.26
CA THR A 83 3.87 13.88 -9.62
C THR A 83 4.02 13.57 -11.11
N ILE A 84 3.06 12.85 -11.73
CA ILE A 84 3.12 12.58 -13.18
C ILE A 84 3.10 13.87 -14.01
N PHE A 85 2.39 14.92 -13.55
CA PHE A 85 2.35 16.20 -14.24
C PHE A 85 3.68 16.95 -14.13
N ILE A 86 4.32 16.90 -12.95
CA ILE A 86 5.65 17.48 -12.77
C ILE A 86 6.67 16.75 -13.67
N ILE A 87 6.62 15.42 -13.74
CA ILE A 87 7.50 14.63 -14.60
C ILE A 87 7.25 14.97 -16.08
N ALA A 88 6.00 15.02 -16.52
CA ALA A 88 5.65 15.37 -17.90
C ALA A 88 6.18 16.76 -18.27
N TRP A 89 6.01 17.75 -17.38
CA TRP A 89 6.61 19.07 -17.57
C TRP A 89 8.15 19.02 -17.58
N ALA A 90 8.77 18.25 -16.68
CA ALA A 90 10.23 18.13 -16.60
C ALA A 90 10.83 17.54 -17.88
N VAL A 91 10.16 16.55 -18.49
CA VAL A 91 10.56 15.98 -19.79
C VAL A 91 10.44 17.02 -20.91
N ALA A 92 9.37 17.83 -20.91
CA ALA A 92 9.13 18.86 -21.91
C ALA A 92 9.80 20.21 -21.60
N PHE A 93 10.62 20.30 -20.55
CA PHE A 93 11.13 21.58 -20.00
C PHE A 93 11.77 22.48 -21.05
N HIS A 94 12.58 21.89 -21.94
CA HIS A 94 13.30 22.62 -22.97
C HIS A 94 12.39 23.16 -24.07
N ASP A 95 11.24 22.51 -24.32
CA ASP A 95 10.31 22.89 -25.38
C ASP A 95 9.33 23.99 -24.93
N VAL A 96 8.96 23.98 -23.65
CA VAL A 96 7.95 24.90 -23.09
C VAL A 96 8.53 26.22 -22.57
N GLY A 97 9.85 26.28 -22.34
CA GLY A 97 10.58 27.48 -21.93
C GLY A 97 10.01 28.16 -20.67
N LEU A 98 10.12 29.49 -20.63
CA LEU A 98 9.74 30.29 -19.44
C LEU A 98 8.24 30.21 -19.12
N ALA A 99 7.38 30.11 -20.13
CA ALA A 99 5.94 30.01 -19.92
C ALA A 99 5.58 28.69 -19.21
N GLY A 100 6.17 27.58 -19.63
CA GLY A 100 6.01 26.30 -18.95
C GLY A 100 6.59 26.30 -17.54
N TYR A 101 7.75 26.95 -17.35
CA TYR A 101 8.35 27.09 -16.02
C TYR A 101 7.45 27.85 -15.03
N ILE A 102 6.83 28.96 -15.46
CA ILE A 102 5.89 29.71 -14.63
C ILE A 102 4.65 28.86 -14.33
N GLY A 103 4.10 28.18 -15.34
CA GLY A 103 2.97 27.28 -15.18
C GLY A 103 3.24 26.15 -14.17
N ALA A 104 4.39 25.48 -14.28
CA ALA A 104 4.80 24.44 -13.36
C ALA A 104 5.09 24.97 -11.95
N SER A 105 5.66 26.16 -11.82
CA SER A 105 5.90 26.81 -10.53
C SER A 105 4.57 27.10 -9.81
N ILE A 106 3.58 27.65 -10.52
CA ILE A 106 2.24 27.88 -9.96
C ILE A 106 1.59 26.55 -9.56
N PHE A 107 1.70 25.53 -10.42
CA PHE A 107 1.17 24.20 -10.12
C PHE A 107 1.79 23.62 -8.84
N ILE A 108 3.12 23.64 -8.70
CA ILE A 108 3.83 23.17 -7.50
C ILE A 108 3.40 23.95 -6.25
N VAL A 109 3.24 25.27 -6.34
CA VAL A 109 2.77 26.08 -5.20
C VAL A 109 1.36 25.68 -4.78
N LEU A 110 0.48 25.39 -5.74
CA LEU A 110 -0.87 24.89 -5.44
C LEU A 110 -0.81 23.51 -4.74
N LEU A 111 0.06 22.60 -5.21
CA LEU A 111 0.27 21.30 -4.54
C LEU A 111 0.71 21.48 -3.09
N LEU A 112 1.69 22.36 -2.86
CA LEU A 112 2.19 22.66 -1.52
C LEU A 112 1.10 23.28 -0.64
N ALA A 113 0.23 24.13 -1.19
CA ALA A 113 -0.89 24.71 -0.46
C ALA A 113 -1.93 23.66 -0.05
N VAL A 114 -2.29 22.75 -0.97
CA VAL A 114 -3.21 21.62 -0.69
C VAL A 114 -2.60 20.69 0.36
N LEU A 115 -1.34 20.31 0.19
CA LEU A 115 -0.61 19.48 1.15
C LEU A 115 -0.55 20.11 2.53
N PHE A 116 -0.26 21.41 2.59
CA PHE A 116 -0.22 22.14 3.86
C PHE A 116 -1.59 22.19 4.53
N TYR A 117 -2.66 22.39 3.76
CA TYR A 117 -4.03 22.37 4.29
C TYR A 117 -4.39 21.00 4.89
N GLU A 118 -4.08 19.91 4.17
CA GLU A 118 -4.38 18.54 4.60
C GLU A 118 -3.57 18.13 5.84
N TYR A 119 -2.30 18.54 5.89
CA TYR A 119 -1.45 18.35 7.06
C TYR A 119 -2.03 19.07 8.30
N ARG A 120 -2.56 20.29 8.11
CA ARG A 120 -3.16 21.07 9.22
C ARG A 120 -4.51 20.54 9.68
N THR A 121 -5.27 19.86 8.83
CA THR A 121 -6.53 19.21 9.20
C THR A 121 -6.35 17.89 9.93
N GLY A 122 -5.12 17.36 10.00
CA GLY A 122 -4.81 16.14 10.73
C GLY A 122 -5.31 14.88 10.04
N ALA A 123 -5.58 14.94 8.73
CA ALA A 123 -5.96 13.76 7.95
C ALA A 123 -4.83 12.71 7.87
N LEU A 124 -3.58 13.13 8.09
CA LEU A 124 -2.42 12.26 8.24
C LEU A 124 -2.21 11.78 9.69
N ASP A 125 -3.00 12.24 10.66
CA ASP A 125 -2.74 11.94 12.07
C ASP A 125 -3.25 10.54 12.44
N TRP A 126 -2.32 9.60 12.48
CA TRP A 126 -2.53 8.22 12.87
C TRP A 126 -2.32 8.02 14.38
N GLY A 127 -3.33 7.50 15.07
CA GLY A 127 -3.21 7.21 16.49
C GLY A 127 -4.36 6.35 17.00
N LEU A 128 -4.07 5.46 17.96
CA LEU A 128 -5.05 4.64 18.65
C LEU A 128 -6.08 5.55 19.35
N LYS A 129 -7.18 5.86 18.66
CA LYS A 129 -8.39 6.37 19.31
C LYS A 129 -8.93 5.23 20.16
N ARG A 130 -8.44 5.11 21.40
CA ARG A 130 -8.93 4.15 22.40
C ARG A 130 -10.43 4.38 22.56
N ARG A 131 -11.24 3.59 21.85
CA ARG A 131 -12.66 3.47 22.18
C ARG A 131 -12.70 2.76 23.51
N ALA A 132 -13.14 3.47 24.55
CA ALA A 132 -13.36 2.86 25.84
C ALA A 132 -14.28 1.65 25.64
N PRO A 133 -13.91 0.46 26.15
CA PRO A 133 -14.78 -0.70 26.05
C PRO A 133 -16.11 -0.36 26.72
N LYS A 134 -17.22 -0.60 26.00
CA LYS A 134 -18.54 -0.54 26.65
C LYS A 134 -18.52 -1.58 27.78
N PRO A 135 -18.92 -1.23 29.02
CA PRO A 135 -18.96 -2.21 30.09
C PRO A 135 -19.83 -3.38 29.65
N GLY A 136 -19.19 -4.54 29.53
CA GLY A 136 -19.85 -5.78 29.13
C GLY A 136 -20.92 -6.13 30.16
N ARG A 137 -22.03 -6.70 29.67
CA ARG A 137 -23.18 -7.12 30.48
C ARG A 137 -22.86 -8.23 31.50
N TYR A 138 -21.63 -8.74 31.49
CA TYR A 138 -21.11 -9.75 32.41
C TYR A 138 -20.82 -9.22 33.82
N ALA A 139 -20.72 -7.91 34.01
CA ALA A 139 -20.55 -7.31 35.35
C ALA A 139 -21.80 -7.43 36.25
N ARG A 140 -22.90 -8.05 35.77
CA ARG A 140 -24.16 -8.19 36.52
C ARG A 140 -24.32 -9.57 37.17
N THR A 141 -23.50 -10.57 36.83
CA THR A 141 -23.70 -11.94 37.32
C THR A 141 -23.03 -12.23 38.67
N GLU A 142 -22.26 -11.28 39.21
CA GLU A 142 -21.52 -11.46 40.48
C GLU A 142 -22.13 -10.69 41.67
N ALA A 143 -23.39 -10.28 41.61
CA ALA A 143 -24.08 -9.86 42.82
C ALA A 143 -24.31 -11.10 43.69
N PRO A 144 -23.70 -11.22 44.88
CA PRO A 144 -24.03 -12.30 45.78
C PRO A 144 -25.49 -12.12 46.17
N GLU A 145 -26.32 -13.12 45.85
CA GLU A 145 -27.64 -13.24 46.46
C GLU A 145 -27.44 -13.22 47.97
N ALA A 146 -27.84 -12.10 48.57
CA ALA A 146 -27.87 -11.94 50.00
C ALA A 146 -28.87 -12.95 50.57
N SER A 147 -28.34 -13.97 51.22
CA SER A 147 -29.03 -14.87 52.14
C SER A 147 -29.20 -14.21 53.50
#